data_AF-A0A426X9U2-F1
#
_entry.id   AF-A0A426X9U2-F1
#
_cell.length_a   1.000
_cell.length_b   1.000
_cell.length_c   1.000
_cell.angle_alpha   90.00
_cell.angle_beta   90.00
_cell.angle_gamma   90.00
#
_symmetry.space_group_name_H-M   'P 1'
#
loop_
_entity.id
_entity.type
_entity.pdbx_description
1 polymer ?
#
loop_
_entity_poly.entity_id
_entity_poly.type
_entity_poly.pdbx_seq_one_letter_code
_entity_poly.pdbx_strand_id
1 'polypeptide(L)' 'RLLGTPTEEQWPGLGLLRGWHEYPQWKPQNLSAVPALEPEGVDLLSKMLQYDPAKRISAKAAMEHPYFDSLDKSQF' A
#
# COMPACT_ATOMS: atom_id res chain seq x y z
N ARG A 1 -10.64 -7.48 2.62
CA ARG A 1 -11.05 -6.90 3.93
C ARG A 1 -9.93 -6.13 4.63
N LEU A 2 -8.67 -6.59 4.59
CA LEU A 2 -7.57 -5.94 5.32
C LEU A 2 -7.44 -4.42 5.04
N LEU A 3 -7.44 -4.01 3.78
CA LEU A 3 -7.31 -2.60 3.38
C LEU A 3 -8.62 -1.79 3.45
N GLY A 4 -9.74 -2.42 3.84
CA GLY A 4 -11.07 -1.79 3.76
C GLY A 4 -11.59 -1.65 2.33
N THR A 5 -12.70 -0.94 2.14
CA THR A 5 -13.22 -0.57 0.81
C THR A 5 -12.73 0.84 0.49
N PRO A 6 -12.16 1.10 -0.71
CA PRO A 6 -11.66 2.43 -1.05
C PRO A 6 -12.79 3.45 -1.12
N THR A 7 -12.52 4.67 -0.66
CA THR A 7 -13.41 5.82 -0.81
C THR A 7 -12.94 6.75 -1.95
N GLU A 8 -13.80 7.68 -2.39
CA GLU A 8 -13.45 8.68 -3.41
C GLU A 8 -12.32 9.62 -2.96
N GLU A 9 -12.16 9.85 -1.65
CA GLU A 9 -11.01 10.60 -1.11
C GLU A 9 -9.69 9.82 -1.26
N GLN A 10 -9.74 8.50 -1.10
CA GLN A 10 -8.58 7.63 -1.22
C GLN A 10 -8.19 7.40 -2.68
N TRP A 11 -9.18 7.19 -3.56
CA TRP A 11 -9.01 7.02 -4.99
C TRP A 11 -10.06 7.83 -5.78
N PRO A 12 -9.72 9.08 -6.18
CA PRO A 12 -10.64 9.92 -6.93
C PRO A 12 -11.00 9.32 -8.28
N GLY A 13 -12.30 9.28 -8.60
CA GLY A 13 -12.83 8.72 -9.85
C GLY A 13 -13.05 7.20 -9.79
N LEU A 14 -12.96 6.59 -8.61
CA LEU A 14 -13.21 5.17 -8.38
C LEU A 14 -14.56 4.73 -8.98
N GLY A 15 -15.62 5.50 -8.74
CA GLY A 15 -16.96 5.20 -9.25
C GLY A 15 -17.09 5.20 -10.78
N LEU A 16 -16.13 5.83 -11.47
CA LEU A 16 -16.12 5.96 -12.94
C LEU A 16 -15.30 4.84 -13.62
N LEU A 17 -14.59 4.01 -12.84
CA LEU A 17 -13.75 2.96 -13.40
C LEU A 17 -14.61 1.87 -14.05
N ARG A 18 -14.17 1.45 -15.24
CA ARG A 18 -14.80 0.35 -15.95
C ARG A 18 -14.71 -0.93 -15.10
N GLY A 19 -15.85 -1.47 -14.69
CA GLY A 19 -15.95 -2.68 -13.87
C GLY A 19 -16.11 -2.42 -12.38
N TRP A 20 -16.11 -1.16 -11.94
CA TRP A 20 -16.51 -0.82 -10.57
C TRP A 20 -17.99 -1.12 -10.36
N HIS A 21 -18.31 -1.61 -9.17
CA HIS A 21 -19.67 -1.84 -8.69
C HIS A 21 -19.70 -1.61 -7.17
N GLU A 22 -20.89 -1.55 -6.59
CA GLU A 22 -21.03 -1.35 -5.15
C GLU A 22 -20.52 -2.57 -4.37
N TYR A 23 -19.52 -2.35 -3.53
CA TYR A 23 -19.01 -3.33 -2.58
C TYR A 23 -19.52 -3.01 -1.17
N PRO A 24 -19.67 -4.02 -0.29
CA PRO A 24 -19.86 -3.76 1.13
C PRO A 24 -18.74 -2.87 1.67
N GLN A 25 -19.10 -1.90 2.50
CA GLN A 25 -18.15 -0.94 3.06
C GLN A 25 -17.41 -1.56 4.25
N TRP A 26 -16.16 -1.96 4.04
CA TRP A 26 -15.31 -2.50 5.09
C TRP A 26 -14.36 -1.44 5.64
N LYS A 27 -14.21 -1.40 6.97
CA LYS A 27 -13.19 -0.56 7.61
C LYS A 27 -11.80 -1.16 7.40
N PRO A 28 -10.76 -0.32 7.16
CA PRO A 28 -9.39 -0.80 7.10
C PRO A 28 -8.95 -1.35 8.45
N GLN A 29 -8.10 -2.36 8.41
CA GLN A 29 -7.41 -2.92 9.56
C GLN A 29 -5.97 -2.40 9.61
N ASN A 30 -5.34 -2.45 10.79
CA ASN A 30 -3.96 -2.04 10.91
C ASN A 30 -3.03 -3.08 10.24
N LEU A 31 -2.11 -2.61 9.40
CA LEU A 31 -1.11 -3.46 8.73
C LEU A 31 -0.07 -4.03 9.70
N SER A 32 0.05 -3.49 10.92
CA SER A 32 0.84 -4.10 11.99
C SER A 32 0.34 -5.49 12.40
N ALA A 33 -0.83 -5.92 11.91
CA ALA A 33 -1.31 -7.29 12.04
C ALA A 33 -0.49 -8.30 11.22
N VAL A 34 0.36 -7.85 10.27
CA VAL A 34 1.28 -8.72 9.55
C VAL A 34 2.39 -9.18 10.50
N PRO A 35 2.45 -10.48 10.86
CA PRO A 35 3.43 -10.97 11.81
C PRO A 35 4.86 -10.80 11.27
N ALA A 36 5.83 -10.58 12.16
CA ALA A 36 7.26 -10.50 11.87
C ALA A 36 7.72 -9.32 10.98
N LEU A 37 6.85 -8.33 10.72
CA LEU A 37 7.22 -7.12 9.99
C LEU A 37 7.57 -6.00 10.95
N GLU A 38 8.79 -5.47 10.84
CA GLU A 38 9.24 -4.31 11.62
C GLU A 38 8.52 -3.02 11.19
N PRO A 39 8.51 -1.95 12.01
CA PRO A 39 7.78 -0.71 11.71
C PRO A 39 8.07 -0.14 10.32
N GLU A 40 9.33 -0.16 9.89
CA GLU A 40 9.79 0.31 8.58
C GLU A 40 9.23 -0.55 7.45
N GLY A 41 9.05 -1.85 7.70
CA GLY A 41 8.42 -2.77 6.76
C GLY A 41 6.92 -2.52 6.64
N VAL A 42 6.24 -2.26 7.77
CA VAL A 42 4.81 -1.89 7.79
C VAL A 42 4.60 -0.58 7.03
N ASP A 43 5.50 0.39 7.21
CA ASP A 43 5.50 1.67 6.48
C ASP A 43 5.68 1.46 4.97
N LEU A 44 6.69 0.70 4.54
CA LEU A 44 6.90 0.36 3.13
C LEU A 44 5.66 -0.34 2.54
N LEU A 45 5.12 -1.33 3.25
CA LEU A 45 3.94 -2.09 2.82
C LEU A 45 2.72 -1.17 2.64
N SER A 46 2.54 -0.20 3.54
CA SER A 46 1.47 0.79 3.43
C SER A 46 1.58 1.66 2.18
N LYS A 47 2.81 1.98 1.75
CA LYS A 47 3.08 2.75 0.51
C LYS A 47 2.92 1.89 -0.75
N MET A 48 3.17 0.59 -0.66
CA MET A 48 2.95 -0.38 -1.75
C MET A 48 1.48 -0.72 -1.97
N LEU A 49 0.68 -0.80 -0.89
CA LEU A 49 -0.72 -1.23 -0.94
C LEU A 49 -1.72 -0.07 -1.06
N GLN A 50 -1.35 0.99 -1.77
CA GLN A 50 -2.26 2.09 -2.11
C GLN A 50 -3.27 1.66 -3.18
N TYR A 51 -4.53 2.03 -2.98
CA TYR A 51 -5.63 1.77 -3.93
C TYR A 51 -5.45 2.55 -5.22
N ASP A 52 -5.27 3.88 -5.10
CA ASP A 52 -4.93 4.73 -6.22
C ASP A 52 -3.54 4.36 -6.75
N PRO A 53 -3.42 3.86 -8.00
CA PRO A 53 -2.13 3.48 -8.57
C PRO A 53 -1.14 4.64 -8.64
N ALA A 54 -1.63 5.88 -8.77
CA ALA A 54 -0.78 7.06 -8.83
C ALA A 54 -0.13 7.40 -7.49
N LYS A 55 -0.73 6.98 -6.37
CA LYS A 55 -0.19 7.15 -5.01
C LYS A 55 0.74 6.01 -4.59
N ARG A 56 0.78 4.91 -5.35
CA ARG A 56 1.61 3.75 -5.03
C ARG A 56 3.09 4.06 -5.22
N ILE A 57 3.92 3.68 -4.24
CA ILE A 57 5.37 3.84 -4.36
C ILE A 57 5.90 3.08 -5.60
N SER A 58 6.79 3.73 -6.36
CA SER A 58 7.47 3.07 -7.48
C SER A 58 8.49 2.06 -6.98
N ALA A 59 8.84 1.07 -7.81
CA ALA A 59 9.89 0.10 -7.46
C ALA A 59 11.22 0.79 -7.13
N LYS A 60 11.59 1.83 -7.89
CA LYS A 60 12.80 2.61 -7.64
C LYS A 60 12.77 3.27 -6.26
N ALA A 61 11.69 3.97 -5.93
CA ALA A 61 11.56 4.64 -4.63
C ALA A 61 11.48 3.62 -3.48
N ALA A 62 10.89 2.45 -3.70
CA ALA A 62 10.85 1.38 -2.71
C ALA A 62 12.25 0.85 -2.37
N MET A 63 13.15 0.72 -3.35
CA MET A 63 14.55 0.28 -3.12
C MET A 63 15.38 1.30 -2.31
N GLU A 64 14.95 2.55 -2.30
CA GLU A 64 15.53 3.64 -1.52
C GLU A 64 14.87 3.79 -0.13
N HIS A 65 13.90 2.93 0.21
CA HIS A 65 13.19 3.00 1.49
C HIS A 65 14.07 2.53 2.67
N PRO A 66 13.94 3.13 3.86
CA PRO A 66 14.73 2.76 5.06
C PRO A 66 14.67 1.28 5.45
N TYR A 67 13.59 0.60 5.06
CA TYR A 67 13.43 -0.85 5.26
C TYR A 67 14.58 -1.67 4.64
N PHE A 68 15.24 -1.14 3.60
CA PHE A 68 16.35 -1.81 2.93
C PHE A 68 17.73 -1.20 3.25
N ASP A 69 17.85 -0.33 4.25
CA ASP A 69 19.12 0.31 4.60
C ASP A 69 20.15 -0.67 5.17
N SER A 70 19.70 -1.78 5.74
CA SER A 70 20.55 -2.86 6.25
C SER A 70 21.06 -3.82 5.17
N LEU A 71 20.51 -3.75 3.95
CA LEU A 71 20.93 -4.62 2.85
C LEU A 71 22.24 -4.13 2.23
N ASP A 72 23.12 -5.08 1.94
CA ASP A 72 24.27 -4.82 1.07
C ASP A 72 23.79 -4.67 -0.39
N LYS A 73 23.71 -3.43 -0.85
CA LYS A 73 23.26 -3.09 -2.21
C LYS A 73 24.36 -3.29 -3.27
N SER A 74 25.58 -3.68 -2.89
CA SER A 74 26.69 -3.88 -3.83
C SER A 74 26.57 -5.15 -4.69
N GLN A 75 25.62 -6.03 -4.37
CA GLN A 75 25.41 -7.31 -5.06
C GLN A 75 24.34 -7.26 -6.17
N PHE A 76 23.78 -6.09 -6.48
CA PHE A 76 22.67 -5.92 -7.43
C PHE A 76 22.93 -4.78 -8.43
#